data_AF-A0A1T4TRQ8-F1
#
_entry.id   AF-A0A1T4TRQ8-F1
#
_cell.length_a   1.000
_cell.length_b   1.000
_cell.length_c   1.000
_cell.angle_alpha   90.00
_cell.angle_beta   90.00
_cell.angle_gamma   90.00
#
_symmetry.space_group_name_H-M   'P 1'
#
loop_
_entity.id
_entity.type
_entity.pdbx_description
1 polymer ?
#
loop_
_entity_poly.entity_id
_entity_poly.type
_entity_poly.pdbx_seq_one_letter_code
_entity_poly.pdbx_strand_id
1 'polypeptide(L)'
;MSYLLIGNISALICDDCIEPLANARIRVYLPDIRYPAASSQGIFSDLQPLSAKEVLMKADRLLAEAALDDQGNFTLSWKQEHLFTEPLELDLCLDTLPGKTGVRLPRNFHLCTAVLHWKRSATGYIGAYAYVVPSDIWNVIRGEAGAWVITGTVKQHRETGQEPPKLRVEAYNALSGKMIGTAFTNEYGRYTLRFSRKDLYHGALQLIKQGRRHMGPDVYFRIYSNDRIVLAENEIHATAPDRQDLPPCSCVNLVYRSSVMKWASGQVQGWLQDMKMFTGKSRKKREQWHLSDALF
;
A
#
# COMPACT_ATOMS: atom_id res chain seq x y z
N MET A 1 27.84 -29.52 14.21
CA MET A 1 27.86 -29.13 12.78
C MET A 1 27.16 -27.78 12.60
N SER A 2 27.36 -27.08 11.48
CA SER A 2 26.75 -25.78 11.16
C SER A 2 25.46 -25.94 10.34
N TYR A 3 24.42 -25.22 10.73
CA TYR A 3 23.15 -25.08 10.00
C TYR A 3 22.98 -23.64 9.56
N LEU A 4 22.47 -23.45 8.34
CA LEU A 4 22.11 -22.17 7.74
C LEU A 4 20.66 -22.28 7.27
N LEU A 5 19.77 -21.48 7.83
CA LEU A 5 18.39 -21.36 7.37
C LEU A 5 18.21 -20.00 6.69
N ILE A 6 17.88 -20.03 5.41
CA ILE A 6 17.50 -18.85 4.63
C ILE A 6 16.00 -18.87 4.37
N GLY A 7 15.39 -17.70 4.17
CA GLY A 7 13.96 -17.67 3.89
C GLY A 7 13.39 -16.29 3.63
N ASN A 8 12.08 -16.27 3.37
CA ASN A 8 11.28 -15.07 3.19
C ASN A 8 9.95 -15.19 3.96
N ILE A 9 9.53 -14.12 4.64
CA ILE A 9 8.18 -14.03 5.21
C ILE A 9 7.51 -12.75 4.71
N SER A 10 6.31 -12.93 4.17
CA SER A 10 5.45 -11.87 3.65
C SER A 10 4.00 -12.10 4.09
N ALA A 11 3.10 -11.19 3.74
CA ALA A 11 1.68 -11.30 4.00
C ALA A 11 0.87 -10.89 2.76
N LEU A 12 -0.30 -11.48 2.57
CA LEU A 12 -1.22 -11.07 1.52
C LEU A 12 -2.08 -9.89 1.98
N ILE A 13 -2.16 -8.87 1.13
CA ILE A 13 -3.18 -7.82 1.22
C ILE A 13 -4.20 -8.14 0.13
N CYS A 14 -5.44 -8.45 0.55
CA CYS A 14 -6.46 -9.00 -0.34
C CYS A 14 -5.90 -10.21 -1.10
N ASP A 15 -6.14 -10.32 -2.41
CA ASP A 15 -5.81 -11.53 -3.18
C ASP A 15 -4.63 -11.33 -4.16
N ASP A 16 -4.15 -10.09 -4.35
CA ASP A 16 -3.27 -9.73 -5.47
C ASP A 16 -2.02 -8.93 -5.10
N CYS A 17 -1.80 -8.63 -3.82
CA CYS A 17 -0.66 -7.85 -3.34
C CYS A 17 0.07 -8.56 -2.20
N ILE A 18 1.38 -8.78 -2.39
CA ILE A 18 2.28 -9.32 -1.36
C ILE A 18 2.97 -8.15 -0.65
N GLU A 19 2.88 -8.12 0.67
CA GLU A 19 3.58 -7.18 1.55
C GLU A 19 4.69 -7.91 2.31
N PRO A 20 5.97 -7.57 2.08
CA PRO A 20 7.06 -8.05 2.91
C PRO A 20 6.88 -7.70 4.39
N LEU A 21 7.17 -8.65 5.29
CA LEU A 21 7.16 -8.39 6.74
C LEU A 21 8.47 -7.76 7.21
N ALA A 22 8.80 -6.62 6.61
CA ALA A 22 9.99 -5.84 6.93
C ALA A 22 10.01 -5.41 8.40
N ASN A 23 11.17 -5.52 9.05
CA ASN A 23 11.37 -5.21 10.47
C ASN A 23 10.61 -6.17 11.43
N ALA A 24 10.14 -7.32 10.95
CA ALA A 24 9.78 -8.45 11.81
C ALA A 24 11.03 -9.19 12.29
N ARG A 25 10.87 -10.15 13.19
CA ARG A 25 11.91 -11.10 13.60
C ARG A 25 11.39 -12.53 13.55
N ILE A 26 12.24 -13.45 13.12
CA ILE A 26 11.99 -14.90 13.13
C ILE A 26 12.82 -15.52 14.27
N ARG A 27 12.20 -16.42 15.02
CA ARG A 27 12.83 -17.22 16.08
C ARG A 27 12.71 -18.69 15.76
N VAL A 28 13.78 -19.44 16.03
CA VAL A 28 13.84 -20.89 15.86
C VAL A 28 14.21 -21.51 17.19
N TYR A 29 13.43 -22.51 17.61
CA TYR A 29 13.58 -23.22 18.88
C TYR A 29 13.69 -24.74 18.66
N LEU A 30 14.36 -25.42 19.60
CA LEU A 30 14.12 -26.84 19.84
C LEU A 30 12.66 -27.02 20.31
N PRO A 31 11.95 -28.10 19.97
CA PRO A 31 10.55 -28.32 20.34
C PRO A 31 10.40 -28.62 21.85
N ASP A 32 9.20 -28.44 22.42
CA ASP A 32 8.94 -28.85 23.81
C ASP A 32 8.70 -30.37 23.90
N ILE A 33 9.59 -31.08 24.58
CA ILE A 33 9.53 -32.54 24.76
C ILE A 33 8.24 -32.97 25.50
N ARG A 34 7.62 -32.09 26.29
CA ARG A 34 6.41 -32.39 27.09
C ARG A 34 5.11 -32.32 26.28
N TYR A 35 5.14 -31.66 25.13
CA TYR A 35 4.00 -31.55 24.23
C TYR A 35 4.36 -32.25 22.92
N PRO A 36 4.06 -33.57 22.77
CA PRO A 36 4.29 -34.25 21.51
C PRO A 36 3.56 -33.47 20.41
N ALA A 37 4.31 -33.10 19.37
CA ALA A 37 3.86 -32.16 18.34
C ALA A 37 2.44 -32.52 17.87
N ALA A 38 1.51 -31.55 17.97
CA ALA A 38 0.15 -31.73 17.49
C ALA A 38 0.21 -32.23 16.04
N SER A 39 -0.38 -33.41 15.81
CA SER A 39 -0.03 -34.30 14.70
C SER A 39 -0.01 -33.60 13.34
N SER A 40 1.21 -33.34 12.83
CA SER A 40 1.51 -33.08 11.42
C SER A 40 0.47 -32.24 10.66
N GLN A 41 0.02 -31.12 11.25
CA GLN A 41 -0.34 -29.99 10.41
C GLN A 41 0.98 -29.54 9.74
N GLY A 42 0.96 -29.40 8.42
CA GLY A 42 2.19 -29.28 7.64
C GLY A 42 2.93 -27.96 7.88
N ILE A 43 3.84 -27.62 6.96
CA ILE A 43 4.56 -26.33 6.94
C ILE A 43 3.58 -25.12 6.95
N PHE A 44 2.32 -25.35 6.59
CA PHE A 44 1.19 -24.43 6.63
C PHE A 44 0.25 -24.76 7.81
N SER A 45 0.66 -24.45 9.04
CA SER A 45 -0.27 -24.30 10.16
C SER A 45 -0.84 -22.88 10.21
N ASP A 46 -2.07 -22.76 10.70
CA ASP A 46 -2.73 -21.47 10.91
C ASP A 46 -1.93 -20.65 11.94
N LEU A 47 -1.60 -19.40 11.60
CA LEU A 47 -0.76 -18.52 12.42
C LEU A 47 -1.38 -18.27 13.81
N GLN A 48 -0.88 -18.93 14.86
CA GLN A 48 -1.47 -18.84 16.21
C GLN A 48 -0.85 -17.69 17.02
N PRO A 49 -1.64 -16.81 17.65
CA PRO A 49 -1.11 -15.77 18.54
C PRO A 49 -0.50 -16.38 19.80
N LEU A 50 0.65 -15.83 20.24
CA LEU A 50 1.36 -16.24 21.46
C LEU A 50 1.31 -15.13 22.50
N SER A 51 0.95 -15.49 23.73
CA SER A 51 1.05 -14.62 24.90
C SER A 51 2.52 -14.39 25.30
N ALA A 52 2.77 -13.30 26.02
CA ALA A 52 4.09 -13.03 26.59
C ALA A 52 4.57 -14.16 27.51
N LYS A 53 3.66 -14.86 28.20
CA LYS A 53 3.99 -16.02 29.04
C LYS A 53 4.53 -17.17 28.19
N GLU A 54 3.85 -17.52 27.09
CA GLU A 54 4.28 -18.62 26.22
C GLU A 54 5.64 -18.32 25.59
N VAL A 55 5.87 -17.09 25.13
CA VAL A 55 7.19 -16.66 24.61
C VAL A 55 8.30 -16.82 25.66
N LEU A 56 8.04 -16.44 26.91
CA LEU A 56 9.00 -16.62 28.01
C LEU A 56 9.26 -18.11 28.31
N MET A 57 8.24 -18.97 28.24
CA MET A 57 8.39 -20.42 28.44
C MET A 57 9.22 -21.12 27.34
N LYS A 58 9.45 -20.47 26.19
CA LYS A 58 10.32 -20.98 25.11
C LYS A 58 11.78 -20.53 25.23
N ALA A 59 12.11 -19.60 26.13
CA ALA A 59 13.41 -18.92 26.15
C ALA A 59 14.61 -19.88 26.22
N ASP A 60 14.56 -20.89 27.10
CA ASP A 60 15.63 -21.88 27.30
C ASP A 60 15.84 -22.81 26.08
N ARG A 61 14.92 -22.81 25.11
CA ARG A 61 14.95 -23.65 23.90
C ARG A 61 15.37 -22.88 22.63
N LEU A 62 15.65 -21.59 22.74
CA LEU A 62 15.97 -20.73 21.59
C LEU A 62 17.32 -21.14 20.96
N LEU A 63 17.30 -21.49 19.68
CA LEU A 63 18.50 -21.81 18.88
C LEU A 63 19.06 -20.56 18.17
N ALA A 64 18.18 -19.74 17.59
CA ALA A 64 18.57 -18.55 16.83
C ALA A 64 17.41 -17.55 16.68
N GLU A 65 17.74 -16.26 16.57
CA GLU A 65 16.84 -15.16 16.21
C GLU A 65 17.48 -14.34 15.07
N ALA A 66 16.68 -13.86 14.12
CA ALA A 66 17.12 -12.92 13.08
C ALA A 66 16.02 -11.91 12.76
N ALA A 67 16.42 -10.69 12.41
CA ALA A 67 15.53 -9.69 11.82
C ALA A 67 15.29 -9.97 10.34
N LEU A 68 14.12 -9.56 9.85
CA LEU A 68 13.77 -9.58 8.43
C LEU A 68 14.13 -8.26 7.77
N ASP A 69 14.75 -8.35 6.58
CA ASP A 69 15.12 -7.20 5.76
C ASP A 69 13.89 -6.48 5.15
N ASP A 70 14.11 -5.39 4.40
CA ASP A 70 13.04 -4.63 3.76
C ASP A 70 12.24 -5.41 2.69
N GLN A 71 12.75 -6.57 2.26
CA GLN A 71 12.10 -7.51 1.34
C GLN A 71 11.51 -8.74 2.07
N GLY A 72 11.56 -8.77 3.40
CA GLY A 72 11.06 -9.87 4.22
C GLY A 72 11.99 -11.08 4.27
N ASN A 73 13.21 -10.99 3.74
CA ASN A 73 14.17 -12.08 3.79
C ASN A 73 14.84 -12.16 5.16
N PHE A 74 15.25 -13.37 5.54
CA PHE A 74 16.08 -13.59 6.73
C PHE A 74 17.18 -14.60 6.45
N THR A 75 18.19 -14.60 7.32
CA THR A 75 19.25 -15.61 7.36
C THR A 75 19.62 -15.88 8.81
N LEU A 76 19.56 -17.14 9.21
CA LEU A 76 19.86 -17.65 10.55
C LEU A 76 20.97 -18.68 10.45
N SER A 77 21.89 -18.69 11.41
CA SER A 77 22.90 -19.75 11.51
C SER A 77 23.18 -20.15 12.95
N TRP A 78 23.27 -21.45 13.22
CA TRP A 78 23.59 -22.00 14.53
C TRP A 78 24.47 -23.24 14.41
N LYS A 79 24.99 -23.72 15.55
CA LYS A 79 25.85 -24.90 15.64
C LYS A 79 25.25 -25.91 16.62
N GLN A 80 24.71 -27.00 16.09
CA GLN A 80 24.17 -28.10 16.88
C GLN A 80 24.73 -29.45 16.40
N GLU A 81 24.51 -30.48 17.19
CA GLU A 81 24.69 -31.87 16.78
C GLU A 81 23.32 -32.47 16.44
N HIS A 82 23.22 -33.19 15.32
CA HIS A 82 22.11 -34.09 14.94
C HIS A 82 20.70 -33.55 14.64
N LEU A 83 20.48 -32.25 14.41
CA LEU A 83 19.18 -31.66 13.99
C LEU A 83 18.64 -32.03 12.58
N PHE A 84 19.07 -33.15 11.98
CA PHE A 84 18.67 -33.51 10.60
C PHE A 84 17.25 -34.02 10.46
N THR A 85 16.72 -34.61 11.52
CA THR A 85 15.42 -35.30 11.58
C THR A 85 14.52 -34.76 12.67
N GLU A 86 15.00 -33.82 13.49
CA GLU A 86 14.24 -33.24 14.59
C GLU A 86 13.37 -32.09 14.07
N PRO A 87 12.11 -31.97 14.52
CA PRO A 87 11.27 -30.84 14.16
C PRO A 87 11.79 -29.57 14.86
N LEU A 88 11.71 -28.44 14.16
CA LEU A 88 12.00 -27.13 14.71
C LEU A 88 10.70 -26.36 14.91
N GLU A 89 10.62 -25.64 16.02
CA GLU A 89 9.53 -24.71 16.32
C GLU A 89 9.93 -23.31 15.82
N LEU A 90 9.09 -22.72 14.96
CA LEU A 90 9.30 -21.41 14.36
C LEU A 90 8.24 -20.41 14.87
N ASP A 91 8.68 -19.26 15.37
CA ASP A 91 7.79 -18.16 15.78
C ASP A 91 8.14 -16.85 15.06
N LEU A 92 7.11 -16.12 14.64
CA LEU A 92 7.19 -14.77 14.09
C LEU A 92 6.95 -13.73 15.19
N CYS A 93 7.84 -12.74 15.31
CA CYS A 93 7.69 -11.59 16.20
C CYS A 93 7.51 -10.31 15.35
N LEU A 94 6.38 -9.63 15.55
CA LEU A 94 6.00 -8.38 14.88
C LEU A 94 5.98 -7.23 15.89
N ASP A 95 7.11 -6.53 16.01
CA ASP A 95 7.24 -5.35 16.88
C ASP A 95 6.54 -4.10 16.28
N THR A 96 6.59 -3.97 14.95
CA THR A 96 5.92 -2.91 14.18
C THR A 96 5.38 -3.45 12.87
N LEU A 97 4.23 -2.94 12.42
CA LEU A 97 3.72 -3.28 11.08
C LEU A 97 4.51 -2.58 9.96
N PRO A 98 4.54 -3.17 8.75
CA PRO A 98 5.09 -2.53 7.56
C PRO A 98 4.53 -1.12 7.34
N GLY A 99 5.43 -0.18 7.01
CA GLY A 99 5.12 1.26 6.96
C GLY A 99 5.14 1.97 8.33
N LYS A 100 5.51 1.28 9.41
CA LYS A 100 5.59 1.82 10.79
C LYS A 100 4.24 2.35 11.33
N THR A 101 3.14 1.87 10.74
CA THR A 101 1.75 2.23 11.09
C THR A 101 1.23 1.48 12.31
N GLY A 102 0.25 2.08 13.00
CA GLY A 102 -0.49 1.44 14.09
C GLY A 102 0.21 1.47 15.44
N VAL A 103 -0.28 0.63 16.37
CA VAL A 103 0.22 0.54 17.74
C VAL A 103 1.44 -0.37 17.81
N ARG A 104 2.58 0.21 18.24
CA ARG A 104 3.86 -0.48 18.49
C ARG A 104 3.78 -1.30 19.77
N LEU A 105 3.26 -2.51 19.64
CA LEU A 105 3.24 -3.54 20.67
C LEU A 105 3.76 -4.83 20.03
N PRO A 106 4.73 -5.53 20.65
CA PRO A 106 5.20 -6.82 20.16
C PRO A 106 4.05 -7.82 20.08
N ARG A 107 3.80 -8.34 18.88
CA ARG A 107 2.86 -9.44 18.64
C ARG A 107 3.68 -10.65 18.26
N ASN A 108 3.53 -11.74 19.01
CA ASN A 108 4.26 -12.97 18.77
C ASN A 108 3.27 -13.99 18.22
N PHE A 109 3.70 -14.79 17.26
CA PHE A 109 2.88 -15.81 16.62
C PHE A 109 3.67 -17.09 16.43
N HIS A 110 3.07 -18.23 16.70
CA HIS A 110 3.61 -19.51 16.27
C HIS A 110 3.32 -19.69 14.77
N LEU A 111 4.37 -19.94 13.99
CA LEU A 111 4.25 -20.23 12.57
C LEU A 111 3.96 -21.71 12.34
N CYS A 112 4.87 -22.57 12.77
CA CYS A 112 4.77 -24.02 12.65
C CYS A 112 5.80 -24.76 13.51
N THR A 113 5.56 -26.07 13.69
CA THR A 113 6.54 -27.03 14.20
C THR A 113 6.81 -28.06 13.10
N ALA A 114 7.98 -28.02 12.46
CA ALA A 114 8.24 -28.80 11.25
C ALA A 114 9.71 -29.28 11.14
N VAL A 115 9.91 -30.47 10.57
CA VAL A 115 11.23 -30.95 10.15
C VAL A 115 11.60 -30.25 8.85
N LEU A 116 12.67 -29.47 8.85
CA LEU A 116 13.11 -28.74 7.65
C LEU A 116 13.91 -29.64 6.69
N HIS A 117 13.75 -29.39 5.39
CA HIS A 117 14.53 -30.11 4.37
C HIS A 117 15.96 -29.55 4.27
N TRP A 118 16.91 -30.27 4.86
CA TRP A 118 18.33 -29.90 4.87
C TRP A 118 19.09 -30.43 3.66
N LYS A 119 19.72 -29.52 2.88
CA LYS A 119 20.68 -29.86 1.83
C LYS A 119 22.11 -29.72 2.36
N ARG A 120 22.92 -30.77 2.22
CA ARG A 120 24.35 -30.73 2.58
C ARG A 120 25.13 -29.81 1.62
N SER A 121 26.06 -29.06 2.17
CA SER A 121 26.99 -28.15 1.47
C SER A 121 28.43 -28.37 1.96
N ALA A 122 29.40 -27.65 1.38
CA ALA A 122 30.80 -27.72 1.82
C ALA A 122 31.04 -27.18 3.24
N THR A 123 30.20 -26.24 3.71
CA THR A 123 30.38 -25.51 4.98
C THR A 123 29.38 -25.91 6.08
N GLY A 124 28.54 -26.92 5.83
CA GLY A 124 27.47 -27.34 6.73
C GLY A 124 26.21 -27.71 5.96
N TYR A 125 25.04 -27.40 6.53
CA TYR A 125 23.73 -27.73 5.96
C TYR A 125 22.91 -26.48 5.72
N ILE A 126 22.21 -26.44 4.58
CA ILE A 126 21.39 -25.30 4.14
C ILE A 126 19.94 -25.76 4.06
N GLY A 127 19.06 -25.07 4.78
CA GLY A 127 17.62 -25.21 4.69
C GLY A 127 17.00 -23.95 4.09
N ALA A 128 15.82 -24.09 3.48
CA ALA A 128 15.03 -22.98 2.98
C ALA A 128 13.62 -23.03 3.58
N TYR A 129 13.09 -21.88 3.98
CA TYR A 129 11.72 -21.75 4.50
C TYR A 129 11.07 -20.49 3.93
N ALA A 130 9.82 -20.58 3.49
CA ALA A 130 9.05 -19.44 3.03
C ALA A 130 7.63 -19.53 3.60
N TYR A 131 7.11 -18.41 4.08
CA TYR A 131 5.75 -18.32 4.60
C TYR A 131 5.07 -17.04 4.13
N VAL A 132 3.79 -17.15 3.79
CA VAL A 132 2.95 -16.03 3.39
C VAL A 132 1.75 -16.03 4.32
N VAL A 133 1.60 -14.99 5.15
CA VAL A 133 0.44 -14.83 6.03
C VAL A 133 -0.84 -14.68 5.16
N PRO A 134 -1.86 -15.52 5.36
CA PRO A 134 -3.15 -15.40 4.69
C PRO A 134 -3.81 -14.02 4.88
N SER A 135 -4.57 -13.57 3.88
CA SER A 135 -5.06 -12.18 3.81
C SER A 135 -6.15 -11.85 4.84
N ASP A 136 -6.94 -12.83 5.22
CA ASP A 136 -7.92 -12.78 6.31
C ASP A 136 -7.23 -12.62 7.68
N ILE A 137 -6.19 -13.43 7.95
CA ILE A 137 -5.37 -13.34 9.15
C ILE A 137 -4.64 -11.98 9.20
N TRP A 138 -4.03 -11.56 8.09
CA TRP A 138 -3.32 -10.27 8.03
C TRP A 138 -4.25 -9.08 8.24
N ASN A 139 -5.47 -9.15 7.72
CA ASN A 139 -6.51 -8.15 7.94
C ASN A 139 -6.90 -8.04 9.42
N VAL A 140 -7.00 -9.15 10.17
CA VAL A 140 -7.24 -9.14 11.62
C VAL A 140 -6.06 -8.48 12.35
N ILE A 141 -4.83 -8.91 12.07
CA ILE A 141 -3.60 -8.38 12.72
C ILE A 141 -3.46 -6.86 12.51
N ARG A 142 -3.73 -6.37 11.28
CA ARG A 142 -3.73 -4.93 10.97
C ARG A 142 -4.84 -4.18 11.72
N GLY A 143 -6.04 -4.77 11.82
CA GLY A 143 -7.18 -4.19 12.56
C GLY A 143 -6.91 -4.02 14.05
N GLU A 144 -6.35 -5.04 14.71
CA GLU A 144 -5.94 -4.99 16.12
C GLU A 144 -4.84 -3.94 16.37
N ALA A 145 -3.94 -3.76 15.41
CA ALA A 145 -2.93 -2.70 15.46
C ALA A 145 -3.48 -1.30 15.18
N GLY A 146 -4.74 -1.17 14.74
CA GLY A 146 -5.30 0.10 14.29
C GLY A 146 -4.53 0.67 13.10
N ALA A 147 -4.16 -0.19 12.16
CA ALA A 147 -3.49 0.15 10.92
C ALA A 147 -4.32 -0.31 9.72
N TRP A 148 -4.24 0.45 8.64
CA TRP A 148 -4.93 0.17 7.39
C TRP A 148 -3.94 0.26 6.22
N VAL A 149 -4.21 -0.52 5.20
CA VAL A 149 -3.54 -0.46 3.91
C VAL A 149 -4.57 -0.51 2.78
N ILE A 150 -4.47 0.44 1.85
CA ILE A 150 -5.19 0.44 0.58
C ILE A 150 -4.17 0.12 -0.51
N THR A 151 -4.42 -0.94 -1.24
CA THR A 151 -3.69 -1.31 -2.45
C THR A 151 -4.58 -1.10 -3.68
N GLY A 152 -4.03 -1.24 -4.88
CA GLY A 152 -4.80 -1.29 -6.11
C GLY A 152 -4.01 -0.80 -7.31
N THR A 153 -4.69 -0.71 -8.46
CA THR A 153 -4.14 -0.16 -9.70
C THR A 153 -4.82 1.14 -10.08
N VAL A 154 -4.08 2.03 -10.75
CA VAL A 154 -4.62 3.17 -11.47
C VAL A 154 -4.52 2.90 -12.97
N LYS A 155 -5.66 2.91 -13.67
CA LYS A 155 -5.71 2.69 -15.12
C LYS A 155 -6.33 3.89 -15.84
N GLN A 156 -5.88 4.15 -17.07
CA GLN A 156 -6.55 5.09 -17.95
C GLN A 156 -7.75 4.39 -18.61
N HIS A 157 -8.91 5.04 -18.66
CA HIS A 157 -10.16 4.46 -19.20
C HIS A 157 -10.04 3.97 -20.66
N ARG A 158 -9.09 4.51 -21.42
CA ARG A 158 -8.69 3.98 -22.74
C ARG A 158 -7.19 3.76 -22.70
N GLU A 159 -6.79 2.53 -22.95
CA GLU A 159 -5.37 2.18 -23.07
C GLU A 159 -4.80 2.83 -24.34
N THR A 160 -3.76 3.62 -24.18
CA THR A 160 -3.07 4.34 -25.26
C THR A 160 -1.85 3.58 -25.80
N GLY A 161 -1.58 2.39 -25.27
CA GLY A 161 -0.35 1.63 -25.54
C GLY A 161 0.92 2.26 -24.94
N GLN A 162 0.78 3.36 -24.19
CA GLN A 162 1.87 4.03 -23.49
C GLN A 162 2.01 3.47 -22.07
N GLU A 163 3.24 3.44 -21.55
CA GLU A 163 3.49 3.07 -20.15
C GLU A 163 2.70 4.00 -19.21
N PRO A 164 2.09 3.48 -18.12
CA PRO A 164 1.42 4.31 -17.13
C PRO A 164 2.41 5.35 -16.58
N PRO A 165 2.11 6.67 -16.64
CA PRO A 165 2.97 7.66 -16.00
C PRO A 165 3.03 7.40 -14.49
N LYS A 166 4.11 7.85 -13.83
CA LYS A 166 4.18 7.84 -12.37
C LYS A 166 3.13 8.80 -11.80
N LEU A 167 1.99 8.27 -11.36
CA LEU A 167 0.87 9.03 -10.82
C LEU A 167 1.02 9.15 -9.30
N ARG A 168 0.66 10.32 -8.77
CA ARG A 168 0.53 10.57 -7.33
C ARG A 168 -0.92 10.34 -6.94
N VAL A 169 -1.16 9.41 -6.01
CA VAL A 169 -2.48 9.06 -5.48
C VAL A 169 -2.60 9.66 -4.08
N GLU A 170 -3.68 10.37 -3.81
CA GLU A 170 -4.08 10.85 -2.50
C GLU A 170 -5.42 10.23 -2.11
N ALA A 171 -5.54 9.77 -0.87
CA ALA A 171 -6.83 9.36 -0.29
C ALA A 171 -7.26 10.34 0.80
N TYR A 172 -8.56 10.63 0.83
CA TYR A 172 -9.20 11.57 1.75
C TYR A 172 -10.29 10.87 2.55
N ASN A 173 -10.43 11.23 3.82
CA ASN A 173 -11.54 10.81 4.68
C ASN A 173 -12.78 11.64 4.37
N ALA A 174 -13.85 11.01 3.88
CA ALA A 174 -15.07 11.67 3.44
C ALA A 174 -15.85 12.38 4.57
N LEU A 175 -15.63 12.01 5.83
CA LEU A 175 -16.25 12.67 6.98
C LEU A 175 -15.56 13.98 7.36
N SER A 176 -14.23 14.08 7.16
CA SER A 176 -13.42 15.22 7.62
C SER A 176 -12.83 16.08 6.50
N GLY A 177 -12.88 15.61 5.25
CA GLY A 177 -12.25 16.25 4.09
C GLY A 177 -10.72 16.24 4.14
N LYS A 178 -10.10 15.57 5.11
CA LYS A 178 -8.64 15.56 5.31
C LYS A 178 -7.98 14.40 4.57
N MET A 179 -6.80 14.66 4.01
CA MET A 179 -5.95 13.64 3.41
C MET A 179 -5.46 12.67 4.50
N ILE A 180 -5.68 11.37 4.29
CA ILE A 180 -5.24 10.29 5.20
C ILE A 180 -3.97 9.58 4.72
N GLY A 181 -3.59 9.76 3.45
CA GLY A 181 -2.34 9.22 2.92
C GLY A 181 -2.07 9.63 1.47
N THR A 182 -0.81 9.52 1.07
CA THR A 182 -0.38 9.67 -0.33
C THR A 182 0.60 8.56 -0.73
N ALA A 183 0.55 8.16 -1.99
CA ALA A 183 1.40 7.14 -2.60
C ALA A 183 1.73 7.52 -4.05
N PHE A 184 2.71 6.86 -4.63
CA PHE A 184 2.98 6.92 -6.06
C PHE A 184 2.71 5.55 -6.69
N THR A 185 2.28 5.55 -7.95
CA THR A 185 2.20 4.31 -8.73
C THR A 185 3.59 3.86 -9.17
N ASN A 186 3.77 2.55 -9.31
CA ASN A 186 4.90 1.96 -10.04
C ASN A 186 4.60 1.89 -11.56
N GLU A 187 5.53 1.33 -12.32
CA GLU A 187 5.45 1.07 -13.76
C GLU A 187 4.23 0.24 -14.21
N TYR A 188 3.65 -0.57 -13.31
CA TYR A 188 2.43 -1.33 -13.56
C TYR A 188 1.15 -0.59 -13.12
N GLY A 189 1.25 0.68 -12.74
CA GLY A 189 0.14 1.47 -12.20
C GLY A 189 -0.30 1.06 -10.79
N ARG A 190 0.41 0.14 -10.11
CA ARG A 190 0.08 -0.31 -8.75
C ARG A 190 0.50 0.72 -7.71
N TYR A 191 -0.30 0.93 -6.67
CA TYR A 191 0.00 1.81 -5.55
C TYR A 191 -0.27 1.13 -4.20
N THR A 192 0.30 1.68 -3.13
CA THR A 192 0.06 1.22 -1.75
C THR A 192 0.06 2.39 -0.78
N LEU A 193 -1.11 2.71 -0.24
CA LEU A 193 -1.31 3.70 0.81
C LEU A 193 -1.35 2.99 2.16
N ARG A 194 -0.61 3.50 3.16
CA ARG A 194 -0.64 3.00 4.53
C ARG A 194 -0.98 4.14 5.48
N PHE A 195 -1.90 3.91 6.40
CA PHE A 195 -2.29 4.88 7.42
C PHE A 195 -2.71 4.16 8.71
N SER A 196 -2.89 4.92 9.78
CA SER A 196 -3.26 4.41 11.10
C SER A 196 -4.46 5.14 11.69
N ARG A 197 -4.98 4.61 12.79
CA ARG A 197 -6.06 5.22 13.58
C ARG A 197 -5.74 6.67 14.00
N LYS A 198 -4.46 7.03 14.15
CA LYS A 198 -4.03 8.40 14.49
C LYS A 198 -4.26 9.37 13.32
N ASP A 199 -3.98 8.92 12.11
CA ASP A 199 -4.09 9.70 10.87
C ASP A 199 -5.56 9.93 10.49
N LEU A 200 -6.43 8.96 10.79
CA LEU A 200 -7.88 9.07 10.56
C LEU A 200 -8.55 10.19 11.36
N TYR A 201 -8.10 10.41 12.61
CA TYR A 201 -8.83 11.24 13.58
C TYR A 201 -8.08 12.49 14.02
N HIS A 202 -6.77 12.60 13.76
CA HIS A 202 -5.92 13.71 14.24
C HIS A 202 -6.08 14.03 15.74
N GLY A 203 -6.35 13.00 16.56
CA GLY A 203 -6.58 13.15 18.02
C GLY A 203 -8.03 13.44 18.44
N ALA A 204 -8.98 13.61 17.51
CA ALA A 204 -10.40 13.73 17.86
C ALA A 204 -11.02 12.37 18.26
N LEU A 205 -12.02 12.39 19.13
CA LEU A 205 -12.86 11.21 19.41
C LEU A 205 -13.86 11.05 18.27
N GLN A 206 -13.94 9.84 17.68
CA GLN A 206 -14.94 9.54 16.66
C GLN A 206 -16.22 9.01 17.32
N LEU A 207 -17.38 9.54 16.93
CA LEU A 207 -18.65 8.85 17.18
C LEU A 207 -18.68 7.56 16.34
N ILE A 208 -18.68 6.42 17.02
CA ILE A 208 -18.87 5.11 16.38
C ILE A 208 -20.31 5.07 15.86
N LYS A 209 -20.47 5.19 14.54
CA LYS A 209 -21.77 4.92 13.88
C LYS A 209 -22.10 3.43 14.06
N GLN A 210 -23.29 3.14 14.56
CA GLN A 210 -23.79 1.77 14.65
C GLN A 210 -23.80 1.11 13.25
N GLY A 211 -23.51 -0.19 13.20
CA GLY A 211 -23.48 -0.98 11.96
C GLY A 211 -22.16 -0.98 11.20
N ARG A 212 -21.16 -0.18 11.58
CA ARG A 212 -19.78 -0.32 11.06
C ARG A 212 -19.13 -1.59 11.61
N ARG A 213 -18.42 -2.34 10.76
CA ARG A 213 -17.75 -3.61 11.09
C ARG A 213 -16.24 -3.43 11.23
N HIS A 214 -15.63 -2.61 10.38
CA HIS A 214 -14.18 -2.49 10.27
C HIS A 214 -13.61 -1.29 11.02
N MET A 215 -14.47 -0.32 11.39
CA MET A 215 -14.06 0.95 12.01
C MET A 215 -13.08 1.74 11.13
N GLY A 216 -13.14 1.53 9.82
CA GLY A 216 -12.32 2.21 8.83
C GLY A 216 -12.92 3.56 8.42
N PRO A 217 -12.21 4.37 7.62
CA PRO A 217 -12.78 5.55 6.99
C PRO A 217 -13.77 5.18 5.88
N ASP A 218 -14.63 6.15 5.54
CA ASP A 218 -15.22 6.25 4.20
C ASP A 218 -14.27 7.13 3.36
N VAL A 219 -13.92 6.76 2.13
CA VAL A 219 -12.83 7.41 1.37
C VAL A 219 -13.18 7.88 -0.04
N TYR A 220 -12.49 8.93 -0.48
CA TYR A 220 -12.43 9.33 -1.89
C TYR A 220 -10.99 9.71 -2.29
N PHE A 221 -10.71 9.70 -3.59
CA PHE A 221 -9.35 9.81 -4.12
C PHE A 221 -9.14 10.99 -5.06
N ARG A 222 -7.92 11.53 -5.04
CA ARG A 222 -7.42 12.46 -6.06
C ARG A 222 -6.15 11.89 -6.67
N ILE A 223 -6.02 12.00 -7.97
CA ILE A 223 -4.86 11.47 -8.71
C ILE A 223 -4.25 12.61 -9.52
N TYR A 224 -2.93 12.71 -9.48
CA TYR A 224 -2.17 13.75 -10.16
C TYR A 224 -1.11 13.14 -11.07
N SER A 225 -0.91 13.75 -12.23
CA SER A 225 0.19 13.50 -13.15
C SER A 225 0.98 14.80 -13.30
N ASN A 226 2.26 14.81 -12.91
CA ASN A 226 3.09 16.03 -12.89
C ASN A 226 2.38 17.22 -12.20
N ASP A 227 1.83 16.96 -11.01
CA ASP A 227 1.00 17.85 -10.18
C ASP A 227 -0.26 18.46 -10.83
N ARG A 228 -0.63 18.01 -12.02
CA ARG A 228 -1.94 18.28 -12.63
C ARG A 228 -2.93 17.19 -12.23
N ILE A 229 -4.09 17.59 -11.72
CA ILE A 229 -5.14 16.64 -11.33
C ILE A 229 -5.72 15.95 -12.57
N VAL A 230 -5.78 14.61 -12.54
CA VAL A 230 -6.33 13.74 -13.60
C VAL A 230 -7.55 12.94 -13.13
N LEU A 231 -7.73 12.80 -11.82
CA LEU A 231 -8.97 12.35 -11.18
C LEU A 231 -9.23 13.22 -9.94
N ALA A 232 -10.48 13.67 -9.79
CA ALA A 232 -10.93 14.50 -8.68
C ALA A 232 -12.25 13.94 -8.12
N GLU A 233 -12.17 12.84 -7.36
CA GLU A 233 -13.34 12.38 -6.60
C GLU A 233 -13.64 13.35 -5.44
N ASN A 234 -14.84 13.21 -4.88
CA ASN A 234 -15.35 13.96 -3.75
C ASN A 234 -16.15 13.04 -2.81
N GLU A 235 -16.73 13.60 -1.76
CA GLU A 235 -17.45 12.90 -0.70
C GLU A 235 -18.60 12.00 -1.22
N ILE A 236 -19.19 12.33 -2.37
CA ILE A 236 -20.26 11.51 -3.00
C ILE A 236 -19.69 10.18 -3.50
N HIS A 237 -18.44 10.15 -3.97
CA HIS A 237 -17.81 8.90 -4.43
C HIS A 237 -17.56 7.93 -3.28
N ALA A 238 -17.43 8.45 -2.05
CA ALA A 238 -17.30 7.66 -0.83
C ALA A 238 -18.61 6.94 -0.42
N THR A 239 -19.70 7.09 -1.17
CA THR A 239 -20.91 6.25 -0.96
C THR A 239 -20.84 4.91 -1.70
N ALA A 240 -19.81 4.66 -2.50
CA ALA A 240 -19.63 3.37 -3.17
C ALA A 240 -19.21 2.27 -2.17
N PRO A 241 -19.68 1.02 -2.30
CA PRO A 241 -19.41 -0.04 -1.32
C PRO A 241 -17.92 -0.37 -1.12
N ASP A 242 -17.09 -0.23 -2.16
CA ASP A 242 -15.63 -0.41 -2.12
C ASP A 242 -14.89 0.75 -1.43
N ARG A 243 -15.63 1.79 -1.02
CA ARG A 243 -15.10 3.03 -0.40
C ARG A 243 -15.61 3.27 1.01
N GLN A 244 -16.57 2.48 1.48
CA GLN A 244 -17.18 2.63 2.81
C GLN A 244 -16.56 1.67 3.83
N ASP A 245 -16.47 2.13 5.07
CA ASP A 245 -15.98 1.40 6.26
C ASP A 245 -14.81 0.46 5.95
N LEU A 246 -13.72 1.01 5.40
CA LEU A 246 -12.69 0.19 4.78
C LEU A 246 -12.10 -0.86 5.74
N PRO A 247 -11.98 -2.14 5.31
CA PRO A 247 -11.25 -3.15 6.05
C PRO A 247 -9.76 -2.76 6.19
N PRO A 248 -9.08 -3.22 7.27
CA PRO A 248 -7.65 -3.03 7.48
C PRO A 248 -6.76 -3.41 6.29
N CYS A 249 -7.14 -4.42 5.51
CA CYS A 249 -6.60 -4.73 4.18
C CYS A 249 -7.68 -4.46 3.13
N SER A 250 -7.42 -3.55 2.19
CA SER A 250 -8.36 -3.20 1.12
C SER A 250 -7.66 -3.05 -0.24
N CYS A 251 -8.40 -3.35 -1.32
CA CYS A 251 -7.95 -3.18 -2.70
C CYS A 251 -8.97 -2.32 -3.45
N VAL A 252 -8.52 -1.14 -3.92
CA VAL A 252 -9.35 -0.13 -4.57
C VAL A 252 -8.73 0.20 -5.93
N ASN A 253 -9.37 -0.27 -7.00
CA ASN A 253 -8.92 0.00 -8.36
C ASN A 253 -9.54 1.32 -8.87
N LEU A 254 -8.69 2.20 -9.40
CA LEU A 254 -9.05 3.55 -9.84
C LEU A 254 -8.95 3.64 -11.36
N VAL A 255 -9.96 4.22 -12.00
CA VAL A 255 -9.96 4.48 -13.45
C VAL A 255 -10.13 5.97 -13.69
N TYR A 256 -9.18 6.58 -14.39
CA TYR A 256 -9.24 8.00 -14.73
C TYR A 256 -9.45 8.20 -16.24
N ARG A 257 -10.13 9.28 -16.60
CA ARG A 257 -10.22 9.74 -18.00
C ARG A 257 -9.22 10.87 -18.15
N SER A 258 -8.23 10.68 -19.03
CA SER A 258 -7.37 11.78 -19.46
C SER A 258 -8.22 12.85 -20.13
N SER A 259 -8.49 13.94 -19.42
CA SER A 259 -8.96 15.17 -20.04
C SER A 259 -7.81 15.70 -20.90
N VAL A 260 -7.80 15.30 -22.18
CA VAL A 260 -7.05 16.03 -23.21
C VAL A 260 -7.75 17.37 -23.35
N MET A 261 -7.45 18.28 -22.43
CA MET A 261 -7.87 19.66 -22.48
C MET A 261 -7.08 20.29 -23.63
N LYS A 262 -7.60 20.10 -24.85
CA LYS A 262 -7.23 20.89 -26.02
C LYS A 262 -7.60 22.33 -25.68
N TRP A 263 -6.67 23.05 -25.04
CA TRP A 263 -6.74 24.49 -24.93
C TRP A 263 -6.91 25.01 -26.35
N ALA A 264 -8.01 25.73 -26.59
CA ALA A 264 -8.33 26.30 -27.89
C ALA A 264 -7.45 27.52 -28.19
N SER A 265 -6.13 27.32 -28.24
CA SER A 265 -5.16 28.34 -28.64
C SER A 265 -5.41 28.87 -30.06
N GLY A 266 -6.13 28.11 -30.89
CA GLY A 266 -6.56 28.53 -32.23
C GLY A 266 -7.61 29.65 -32.26
N GLN A 267 -8.48 29.80 -31.25
CA GLN A 267 -9.52 30.85 -31.28
C GLN A 267 -9.04 32.22 -30.80
N VAL A 268 -7.98 32.29 -29.98
CA VAL A 268 -7.40 33.58 -29.54
C VAL A 268 -6.55 34.23 -30.63
N GLN A 269 -5.93 33.44 -31.52
CA GLN A 269 -5.15 33.97 -32.64
C GLN A 269 -6.00 34.66 -33.72
N GLY A 270 -7.23 34.19 -33.97
CA GLY A 270 -8.15 34.86 -34.91
C GLY A 270 -8.57 36.25 -34.42
N TRP A 271 -9.02 36.35 -33.17
CA TRP A 271 -9.51 37.61 -32.58
C TRP A 271 -8.43 38.71 -32.50
N LEU A 272 -7.17 38.31 -32.26
CA LEU A 272 -6.02 39.24 -32.26
C LEU A 272 -5.54 39.66 -33.66
N GLN A 273 -5.97 38.99 -34.73
CA GLN A 273 -5.75 39.45 -36.10
C GLN A 273 -6.83 40.43 -36.56
N ASP A 274 -8.10 40.19 -36.23
CA ASP A 274 -9.19 41.11 -36.58
C ASP A 274 -9.04 42.50 -35.93
N MET A 275 -8.59 42.58 -34.67
CA MET A 275 -8.32 43.88 -34.03
C MET A 275 -7.15 44.67 -34.67
N LYS A 276 -6.29 44.01 -35.47
CA LYS A 276 -5.20 44.70 -36.19
C LYS A 276 -5.63 45.32 -37.53
N MET A 277 -6.80 44.98 -38.07
CA MET A 277 -7.33 45.65 -39.27
C MET A 277 -8.03 46.99 -38.96
N PHE A 278 -8.51 47.20 -37.72
CA PHE A 278 -9.26 48.41 -37.34
C PHE A 278 -8.41 49.61 -36.87
N THR A 279 -7.08 49.52 -36.89
CA THR A 279 -6.17 50.60 -36.44
C THR A 279 -5.21 51.06 -37.55
N GLY A 280 -5.75 51.44 -38.71
CA GLY A 280 -5.00 51.67 -39.96
C GLY A 280 -5.31 52.96 -40.74
N LYS A 281 -5.05 54.14 -40.16
CA LYS A 281 -4.85 55.44 -40.85
C LYS A 281 -5.94 55.90 -41.86
N SER A 282 -6.93 56.64 -41.37
CA SER A 282 -7.60 57.65 -42.21
C SER A 282 -6.62 58.79 -42.52
N ARG A 283 -6.13 58.85 -43.76
CA ARG A 283 -5.19 59.88 -44.24
C ARG A 283 -5.97 60.93 -45.04
N LYS A 284 -5.98 62.17 -44.55
CA LYS A 284 -6.58 63.33 -45.24
C LYS A 284 -6.18 63.38 -46.73
N LYS A 285 -7.16 63.58 -47.61
CA LYS A 285 -6.96 64.26 -48.89
C LYS A 285 -7.97 65.41 -49.02
N ARG A 286 -7.54 66.52 -49.61
CA ARG A 286 -8.22 67.82 -49.64
C ARG A 286 -8.11 68.35 -51.07
N GLU A 287 -9.25 68.55 -51.72
CA GLU A 287 -9.50 69.17 -53.03
C GLU A 287 -11.05 69.30 -53.04
N GLN A 288 -11.73 70.46 -53.00
CA GLN A 288 -11.58 71.70 -53.78
C GLN A 288 -11.84 71.38 -55.28
N TRP A 289 -12.82 71.95 -55.99
CA TRP A 289 -13.73 73.08 -55.75
C TRP A 289 -15.21 72.57 -55.74
N HIS A 290 -16.31 73.34 -55.86
CA HIS A 290 -16.58 74.77 -56.12
C HIS A 290 -17.92 75.20 -55.46
N LEU A 291 -18.24 76.50 -55.52
CA LEU A 291 -19.58 77.07 -55.30
C LEU A 291 -20.06 77.76 -56.59
N SER A 292 -21.36 77.69 -56.88
CA SER A 292 -22.05 78.62 -57.79
C SER A 292 -23.52 78.71 -57.38
N ASP A 293 -23.92 79.88 -56.88
CA ASP A 293 -25.33 80.24 -56.68
C ASP A 293 -26.08 80.32 -58.02
N ALA A 294 -27.40 80.07 -58.01
CA ALA A 294 -28.43 80.98 -58.52
C ALA A 294 -29.79 80.30 -58.74
N LEU A 295 -30.83 80.86 -58.12
CA LEU A 295 -32.14 81.22 -58.70
C LEU A 295 -32.65 80.38 -59.90
N PHE A 296 -33.66 79.54 -59.70
CA PHE A 296 -35.10 79.90 -59.83
C PHE A 296 -36.01 78.76 -59.36
#